data_AF-A0A4Q9B8B3-F1
#
_entry.id   AF-A0A4Q9B8B3-F1
#
_cell.length_a   1.000
_cell.length_b   1.000
_cell.length_c   1.000
_cell.angle_alpha   90.00
_cell.angle_beta   90.00
_cell.angle_gamma   90.00
#
_symmetry.space_group_name_H-M   'P 1'
#
loop_
_entity.id
_entity.type
_entity.pdbx_description
1 polymer ?
#
loop_
_entity_poly.entity_id
_entity_poly.type
_entity_poly.pdbx_seq_one_letter_code
_entity_poly.pdbx_strand_id
1 'polypeptide(L)'
;MAALVFLHALLGLFLLVAVPALALVGLLGFFRPLPSRFYAALRGAAWVAIFQVVLGFVLFLGGLRPQDATHLLYGLLLAAGLHYLGGLEPGGWFHRGLRNPPRRPEVFVALGLLFAVGLAFRVYFTGG
;
A
#
# COMPACT_ATOMS: atom_id res chain seq x y z
N MET A 1 -2.01 24.96 -5.44
CA MET A 1 -1.24 24.31 -4.35
C MET A 1 -2.11 23.80 -3.21
N ALA A 2 -3.02 24.60 -2.64
CA ALA A 2 -3.92 24.13 -1.57
C ALA A 2 -4.75 22.87 -1.94
N ALA A 3 -5.27 22.79 -3.16
CA ALA A 3 -6.01 21.62 -3.64
C ALA A 3 -5.15 20.34 -3.68
N LEU A 4 -3.86 20.45 -4.05
CA LEU A 4 -2.93 19.32 -4.07
C LEU A 4 -2.59 18.85 -2.65
N VAL A 5 -2.41 19.77 -1.72
CA VAL A 5 -2.21 19.43 -0.30
C VAL A 5 -3.45 18.75 0.28
N PHE A 6 -4.65 19.27 -0.01
CA PHE A 6 -5.90 18.65 0.43
C PHE A 6 -6.07 17.24 -0.15
N LEU A 7 -5.81 17.07 -1.45
CA LEU A 7 -5.84 15.76 -2.10
C LEU A 7 -4.82 14.79 -1.46
N HIS A 8 -3.60 15.23 -1.21
CA HIS A 8 -2.56 14.44 -0.54
C HIS A 8 -3.04 13.96 0.84
N ALA A 9 -3.62 14.85 1.64
CA ALA A 9 -4.18 14.52 2.94
C ALA A 9 -5.36 13.54 2.85
N LEU A 10 -6.28 13.73 1.90
CA LEU A 10 -7.43 12.86 1.70
C LEU A 10 -7.02 11.44 1.29
N LEU A 11 -6.05 11.31 0.38
CA LEU A 11 -5.52 10.01 -0.03
C LEU A 11 -4.76 9.33 1.12
N GLY A 12 -4.00 10.10 1.90
CA GLY A 12 -3.34 9.61 3.11
C GLY A 12 -4.34 9.06 4.12
N LEU A 13 -5.42 9.78 4.39
CA LEU A 13 -6.50 9.33 5.26
C LEU A 13 -7.20 8.08 4.74
N PHE A 14 -7.48 8.04 3.44
CA PHE A 14 -8.04 6.85 2.80
C PHE A 14 -7.15 5.63 3.01
N LEU A 15 -5.84 5.75 2.77
CA LEU A 15 -4.88 4.65 2.97
C LEU A 15 -4.75 4.24 4.43
N LEU A 16 -4.79 5.20 5.36
CA LEU A 16 -4.74 4.95 6.79
C LEU A 16 -5.91 4.07 7.27
N VAL A 17 -7.07 4.15 6.62
CA VAL A 17 -8.24 3.32 6.93
C VAL A 17 -8.26 2.04 6.09
N ALA A 18 -8.00 2.16 4.79
CA ALA A 18 -8.11 1.06 3.84
C ALA A 18 -7.06 -0.04 4.10
N VAL A 19 -5.82 0.32 4.45
CA VAL A 19 -4.76 -0.67 4.69
C VAL A 19 -5.07 -1.55 5.90
N PRO A 20 -5.44 -1.02 7.09
CA PRO A 20 -5.91 -1.85 8.20
C PRO A 20 -7.14 -2.69 7.87
N ALA A 21 -8.13 -2.13 7.16
CA ALA A 21 -9.32 -2.89 6.75
C ALA A 21 -8.96 -4.07 5.85
N LEU A 22 -8.09 -3.86 4.87
CA LEU A 22 -7.55 -4.92 4.01
C LEU A 22 -6.74 -5.93 4.81
N ALA A 23 -5.95 -5.49 5.80
CA ALA A 23 -5.18 -6.39 6.65
C ALA A 23 -6.09 -7.31 7.48
N LEU A 24 -7.14 -6.76 8.10
CA LEU A 24 -8.12 -7.55 8.86
C LEU A 24 -8.78 -8.64 8.01
N VAL A 25 -9.20 -8.30 6.79
CA VAL A 25 -9.75 -9.30 5.85
C VAL A 25 -8.65 -10.25 5.36
N GLY A 26 -7.44 -9.74 5.14
CA GLY A 26 -6.26 -10.49 4.70
C GLY A 26 -5.82 -11.58 5.68
N LEU A 27 -6.09 -11.43 6.99
CA LEU A 27 -5.83 -12.48 8.00
C LEU A 27 -6.55 -13.79 7.69
N LEU A 28 -7.67 -13.75 6.97
CA LEU A 28 -8.35 -14.95 6.49
C LEU A 28 -7.45 -15.81 5.58
N GLY A 29 -6.44 -15.20 4.94
CA GLY A 29 -5.44 -15.87 4.12
C GLY A 29 -4.65 -16.96 4.85
N PHE A 30 -4.51 -16.88 6.18
CA PHE A 30 -3.90 -17.97 6.93
C PHE A 30 -4.73 -19.26 6.87
N PHE A 31 -6.05 -19.13 6.80
CA PHE A 31 -6.98 -20.26 6.91
C PHE A 31 -7.59 -20.68 5.58
N ARG A 32 -7.76 -19.75 4.64
CA ARG A 32 -8.41 -20.03 3.35
C ARG A 32 -7.87 -19.13 2.23
N PRO A 33 -8.00 -19.55 0.95
CA PRO A 33 -7.68 -18.70 -0.19
C PRO A 33 -8.48 -17.39 -0.16
N LEU A 34 -7.82 -16.30 -0.57
CA LEU A 34 -8.46 -14.99 -0.69
C LEU A 34 -9.14 -14.86 -2.07
N PRO A 35 -10.33 -14.24 -2.16
CA PRO A 35 -11.05 -14.10 -3.43
C PRO A 35 -10.38 -13.05 -4.34
N SER A 36 -10.52 -13.19 -5.67
CA SER A 36 -9.97 -12.22 -6.64
C SER A 36 -10.40 -10.76 -6.40
N ARG A 37 -11.62 -10.55 -5.87
CA ARG A 37 -12.10 -9.20 -5.49
C ARG A 37 -11.23 -8.56 -4.40
N PHE A 38 -10.69 -9.36 -3.48
CA PHE A 38 -9.76 -8.87 -2.46
C PHE A 38 -8.46 -8.36 -3.10
N TYR A 39 -7.90 -9.13 -4.04
CA TYR A 39 -6.70 -8.72 -4.78
C TYR A 39 -6.95 -7.48 -5.65
N ALA A 40 -8.14 -7.35 -6.23
CA ALA A 40 -8.53 -6.14 -6.95
C ALA A 40 -8.58 -4.91 -6.03
N ALA A 41 -9.16 -5.04 -4.82
CA ALA A 41 -9.16 -3.97 -3.83
C ALA A 41 -7.74 -3.61 -3.37
N LEU A 42 -6.89 -4.62 -3.16
CA LEU A 42 -5.48 -4.42 -2.81
C LEU A 42 -4.69 -3.68 -3.89
N ARG A 43 -4.91 -4.03 -5.18
CA ARG A 43 -4.35 -3.28 -6.30
C ARG A 43 -4.87 -1.85 -6.38
N GLY A 44 -6.15 -1.63 -6.09
CA GLY A 44 -6.73 -0.30 -5.99
C GLY A 44 -6.02 0.54 -4.92
N ALA A 45 -5.85 -0.01 -3.72
CA ALA A 45 -5.10 0.64 -2.64
C ALA A 45 -3.64 0.90 -3.03
N ALA A 46 -2.99 -0.03 -3.73
CA ALA A 46 -1.64 0.15 -4.25
C ALA A 46 -1.55 1.35 -5.22
N TRP A 47 -2.48 1.47 -6.16
CA TRP A 47 -2.51 2.62 -7.08
C TRP A 47 -2.75 3.94 -6.35
N VAL A 48 -3.62 3.94 -5.34
CA VAL A 48 -3.81 5.12 -4.48
C VAL A 48 -2.50 5.48 -3.76
N ALA A 49 -1.79 4.49 -3.19
CA ALA A 49 -0.50 4.71 -2.54
C ALA A 49 0.58 5.21 -3.50
N ILE A 50 0.65 4.69 -4.72
CA ILE A 50 1.57 5.18 -5.75
C ILE A 50 1.26 6.64 -6.09
N PHE A 51 -0.01 6.98 -6.31
CA PHE A 51 -0.42 8.34 -6.59
C PHE A 51 -0.16 9.29 -5.42
N GLN A 52 -0.36 8.80 -4.19
CA GLN A 52 0.04 9.49 -2.97
C GLN A 52 1.53 9.85 -3.03
N VAL A 53 2.41 8.85 -3.21
CA VAL A 53 3.87 9.05 -3.24
C VAL A 53 4.29 10.06 -4.29
N VAL A 54 3.74 9.96 -5.51
CA VAL A 54 4.00 10.93 -6.58
C VAL A 54 3.64 12.34 -6.14
N LEU A 55 2.47 12.51 -5.54
CA LEU A 55 2.02 13.80 -5.02
C LEU A 55 2.90 14.30 -3.87
N GLY A 56 3.34 13.41 -2.98
CA GLY A 56 4.27 13.72 -1.90
C GLY A 56 5.60 14.25 -2.42
N PHE A 57 6.17 13.65 -3.47
CA PHE A 57 7.38 14.16 -4.13
C PHE A 57 7.14 15.52 -4.79
N VAL A 58 6.02 15.71 -5.49
CA VAL A 58 5.66 17.01 -6.10
C VAL A 58 5.58 18.11 -5.04
N LEU A 59 4.93 17.84 -3.91
CA LEU A 59 4.80 18.80 -2.82
C LEU A 59 6.15 19.08 -2.13
N PHE A 60 6.94 18.03 -1.86
CA PHE A 60 8.27 18.15 -1.27
C PHE A 60 9.20 19.02 -2.14
N LEU A 61 9.24 18.76 -3.46
CA LEU A 61 10.02 19.56 -4.41
C LEU A 61 9.51 21.00 -4.54
N GLY A 62 8.22 21.23 -4.27
CA GLY A 62 7.61 22.55 -4.19
C GLY A 62 7.82 23.28 -2.85
N GLY A 63 8.59 22.71 -1.91
CA GLY A 63 8.83 23.27 -0.58
C GLY A 63 7.63 23.19 0.37
N LEU A 64 6.63 22.38 0.05
CA LEU A 64 5.44 22.14 0.87
C LEU A 64 5.59 20.84 1.66
N ARG A 65 4.69 20.61 2.63
CA ARG A 65 4.63 19.34 3.35
C ARG A 65 4.33 18.19 2.39
N PRO A 66 4.86 16.98 2.63
CA PRO A 66 5.69 16.56 3.78
C PRO A 66 7.12 17.13 3.70
N GLN A 67 7.72 17.50 4.83
CA GLN A 67 9.10 18.04 4.88
C GLN A 67 10.15 17.00 5.29
N ASP A 68 9.72 15.86 5.82
CA ASP A 68 10.59 14.78 6.26
C ASP A 68 10.79 13.75 5.14
N ALA A 69 12.05 13.55 4.73
CA ALA A 69 12.40 12.55 3.72
C ALA A 69 12.02 11.12 4.14
N THR A 70 11.93 10.84 5.44
CA THR A 70 11.50 9.53 5.94
C THR A 70 10.03 9.25 5.64
N HIS A 71 9.18 10.29 5.57
CA HIS A 71 7.79 10.13 5.12
C HIS A 71 7.73 9.61 3.68
N LEU A 72 8.54 10.17 2.78
CA LEU A 72 8.63 9.74 1.38
C LEU A 72 9.15 8.29 1.28
N LEU A 73 10.17 7.94 2.08
CA LEU A 73 10.70 6.58 2.15
C LEU A 73 9.63 5.57 2.59
N TYR A 74 8.93 5.84 3.70
CA TYR A 74 7.88 4.94 4.19
C TYR A 74 6.71 4.86 3.21
N GLY A 75 6.35 5.97 2.57
CA GLY A 75 5.32 6.01 1.54
C GLY A 75 5.68 5.15 0.34
N LEU A 76 6.94 5.25 -0.14
CA LEU A 76 7.45 4.46 -1.24
C LEU A 76 7.47 2.95 -0.90
N LEU A 77 7.93 2.59 0.30
CA LEU A 77 7.92 1.21 0.78
C LEU A 77 6.49 0.65 0.88
N LEU A 78 5.54 1.46 1.36
CA LEU A 78 4.14 1.07 1.44
C LEU A 78 3.56 0.85 0.04
N ALA A 79 3.77 1.79 -0.89
CA ALA A 79 3.28 1.70 -2.26
C ALA A 79 3.85 0.47 -2.99
N ALA A 80 5.16 0.25 -2.90
CA ALA A 80 5.82 -0.91 -3.47
C ALA A 80 5.32 -2.23 -2.85
N GLY A 81 5.18 -2.27 -1.52
CA GLY A 81 4.65 -3.41 -0.79
C GLY A 81 3.24 -3.77 -1.24
N LEU A 82 2.31 -2.80 -1.23
CA LEU A 82 0.93 -3.05 -1.67
C LEU A 82 0.85 -3.49 -3.15
N HIS A 83 1.67 -2.89 -4.01
CA HIS A 83 1.72 -3.24 -5.43
C HIS A 83 2.17 -4.69 -5.64
N TYR A 84 3.22 -5.10 -4.94
CA TYR A 84 3.70 -6.48 -4.92
C TYR A 84 2.63 -7.45 -4.40
N LEU A 85 2.01 -7.16 -3.25
CA LEU A 85 1.02 -8.04 -2.64
C LEU A 85 -0.22 -8.18 -3.53
N GLY A 86 -0.64 -7.10 -4.18
CA GLY A 86 -1.73 -7.14 -5.18
C GLY A 86 -1.39 -7.93 -6.45
N GLY A 87 -0.10 -8.09 -6.75
CA GLY A 87 0.43 -8.89 -7.85
C GLY A 87 0.57 -10.39 -7.55
N LEU A 88 0.49 -10.79 -6.28
CA LEU A 88 0.56 -12.18 -5.83
C LEU A 88 -0.74 -12.98 -6.05
N GLU A 89 -1.80 -12.36 -6.59
CA GLU A 89 -2.98 -13.10 -7.03
C GLU A 89 -2.55 -14.29 -7.89
N PRO A 90 -3.11 -15.51 -7.71
CA PRO A 90 -2.83 -16.63 -8.59
C PRO A 90 -3.05 -16.25 -10.06
N GLY A 91 -2.01 -16.38 -10.88
CA GLY A 91 -2.03 -15.94 -12.29
C GLY A 91 -1.84 -14.43 -12.51
N GLY A 92 -1.65 -13.65 -11.45
CA GLY A 92 -1.30 -12.23 -11.48
C GLY A 92 0.08 -11.95 -12.07
N TRP A 93 0.39 -10.67 -12.30
CA TRP A 93 1.63 -10.26 -12.97
C TRP A 93 2.87 -10.70 -12.18
N PHE A 94 2.89 -10.47 -10.86
CA PHE A 94 4.04 -10.80 -10.03
C PHE A 94 4.11 -12.30 -9.78
N HIS A 95 2.98 -12.93 -9.48
CA HIS A 95 2.89 -14.38 -9.30
C HIS A 95 3.43 -15.15 -10.52
N ARG A 96 3.10 -14.74 -11.75
CA ARG A 96 3.61 -15.37 -12.99
C ARG A 96 5.09 -15.10 -13.27
N GLY A 97 5.62 -13.99 -12.76
CA GLY A 97 7.04 -13.63 -12.93
C GLY A 97 7.99 -14.43 -12.02
N LEU A 98 7.46 -15.13 -11.01
CA LEU A 98 8.26 -15.92 -10.10
C LEU A 98 8.69 -17.25 -10.74
N ARG A 99 9.99 -17.57 -10.65
CA ARG A 99 10.52 -18.88 -11.07
C ARG A 99 9.81 -20.04 -10.37
N ASN A 100 9.52 -19.87 -9.08
CA ASN A 100 8.80 -20.83 -8.24
C ASN A 100 7.71 -20.09 -7.45
N PRO A 101 6.50 -19.92 -8.01
CA PRO A 101 5.43 -19.21 -7.31
C PRO A 101 4.97 -19.96 -6.05
N PRO A 102 4.60 -19.25 -4.97
CA PRO A 102 4.14 -19.89 -3.75
C PRO A 102 2.81 -20.61 -4.00
N ARG A 103 2.65 -21.82 -3.45
CA ARG A 103 1.38 -22.56 -3.52
C ARG A 103 0.24 -21.88 -2.76
N ARG A 104 0.58 -21.10 -1.73
CA ARG A 104 -0.35 -20.35 -0.87
C ARG A 104 0.04 -18.87 -0.82
N PRO A 105 -0.14 -18.10 -1.91
CA PRO A 105 0.22 -16.69 -1.94
C PRO A 105 -0.51 -15.87 -0.86
N GLU A 106 -1.72 -16.28 -0.46
CA GLU A 106 -2.54 -15.62 0.55
C GLU A 106 -1.87 -15.51 1.93
N VAL A 107 -0.97 -16.43 2.29
CA VAL A 107 -0.23 -16.38 3.56
C VAL A 107 0.79 -15.25 3.54
N PHE A 108 1.49 -15.08 2.41
CA PHE A 108 2.43 -13.98 2.20
C PHE A 108 1.71 -12.64 2.13
N VAL A 109 0.52 -12.62 1.53
CA VAL A 109 -0.36 -11.44 1.51
C VAL A 109 -0.77 -11.04 2.93
N ALA A 110 -1.18 -11.99 3.76
CA ALA A 110 -1.55 -11.72 5.16
C ALA A 110 -0.38 -11.13 5.96
N LEU A 111 0.80 -11.75 5.88
CA LEU A 111 2.01 -11.25 6.55
C LEU A 111 2.43 -9.88 6.03
N GLY A 112 2.44 -9.69 4.70
CA GLY A 112 2.80 -8.43 4.07
C GLY A 112 1.84 -7.30 4.42
N LEU A 113 0.54 -7.58 4.59
CA LEU A 113 -0.44 -6.58 5.02
C LEU A 113 -0.25 -6.16 6.49
N LEU A 114 0.12 -7.08 7.37
CA LEU A 114 0.49 -6.72 8.75
C LEU A 114 1.69 -5.78 8.78
N PHE A 115 2.70 -6.05 7.93
CA PHE A 115 3.84 -5.14 7.75
C PHE A 115 3.40 -3.79 7.15
N ALA A 116 2.53 -3.80 6.14
CA ALA A 116 2.00 -2.59 5.50
C ALA A 116 1.22 -1.70 6.48
N VAL A 117 0.50 -2.26 7.45
CA VAL A 117 -0.15 -1.49 8.53
C VAL A 117 0.89 -0.72 9.34
N GLY A 118 2.00 -1.36 9.71
CA GLY A 118 3.10 -0.69 10.40
C GLY A 118 3.66 0.48 9.57
N LEU A 119 3.88 0.28 8.28
CA LEU A 119 4.31 1.36 7.37
C LEU A 119 3.28 2.49 7.27
N ALA A 120 1.99 2.18 7.14
CA ALA A 120 0.93 3.19 7.07
C ALA A 120 0.91 4.09 8.32
N PHE A 121 1.08 3.51 9.51
CA PHE A 121 1.23 4.30 10.73
C PHE A 121 2.51 5.15 10.72
N ARG A 122 3.65 4.60 10.27
CA ARG A 122 4.91 5.37 10.17
C ARG A 122 4.78 6.55 9.20
N VAL A 123 4.13 6.36 8.05
CA VAL A 123 3.83 7.45 7.08
C VAL A 123 3.00 8.54 7.76
N TYR A 124 1.94 8.16 8.47
CA TYR A 124 1.06 9.12 9.15
C TYR A 124 1.81 9.96 10.19
N PHE A 125 2.59 9.32 11.06
CA PHE A 125 3.32 10.03 12.13
C PHE A 125 4.51 10.87 11.63
N THR A 126 5.08 10.55 10.47
CA THR A 126 6.19 11.33 9.89
C THR A 126 5.73 12.39 8.87
N GLY A 127 4.46 12.39 8.49
CA GLY A 127 3.88 13.33 7.53
C GLY A 127 3.51 14.70 8.10
N GLY A 128 4.10 15.06 9.25
CA GLY A 128 3.84 16.28 10.02
C GLY A 128 3.79 17.55 9.20
#